data_AF-A0AAV4VMF2-F1
#
_entry.id   AF-A0AAV4VMF2-F1
#
_cell.length_a   1.000
_cell.length_b   1.000
_cell.length_c   1.000
_cell.angle_alpha   90.00
_cell.angle_beta   90.00
_cell.angle_gamma   90.00
#
_symmetry.space_group_name_H-M   'P 1'
#
loop_
_entity.id
_entity.type
_entity.pdbx_description
1 polymer ?
#
loop_
_entity_poly.entity_id
_entity_poly.type
_entity_poly.pdbx_seq_one_letter_code
_entity_poly.pdbx_strand_id
1 'polypeptide(L)'
;MFAKSCYGPLWCFIKILGIDIFETRYEDEERSSNSVVKRFTNKMMRIFFPFMMHLIIIYGIISWSILYAKRVTTIEVLISVAVSNLFSLAIWHDVRRKRNLIKNAVLKCNNLALSLRVTGNNITKIINVCLILSSTIPFGLTVFGALAIKESSREYQMFYSFFSILENGGYAFVLIEGFIILMTYSALLILPALMTILCGTVYYKVSDLFKSICDYLENLNGISYKYSEIFKLLETYNLLYKISFQIRRFRSILQIIHNGLLRNEDSTFKTLQLIRTMMNMEFPRMTAGGVLDLEPVLILSVFGSVLTYGLLVINITQH
;
A
#
# COMPACT_ATOMS: atom_id res chain seq x y z
N MET A 1 -12.37 -3.50 21.30
CA MET A 1 -13.48 -3.61 20.33
C MET A 1 -13.06 -3.52 18.85
N PHE A 2 -12.01 -2.76 18.48
CA PHE A 2 -11.49 -2.72 17.10
C PHE A 2 -10.85 -4.04 16.60
N ALA A 3 -10.37 -4.92 17.51
CA ALA A 3 -9.80 -6.21 17.12
C ALA A 3 -10.81 -7.20 16.50
N LYS A 4 -12.12 -6.96 16.66
CA LYS A 4 -13.19 -7.68 15.92
C LYS A 4 -13.57 -6.99 14.60
N SER A 5 -12.87 -5.93 14.21
CA SER A 5 -13.02 -5.30 12.90
C SER A 5 -12.78 -6.32 11.80
N CYS A 6 -13.64 -6.31 10.78
CA CYS A 6 -13.53 -7.08 9.55
C CYS A 6 -12.14 -7.06 8.88
N TYR A 7 -11.29 -6.06 9.19
CA TYR A 7 -9.97 -5.87 8.58
C TYR A 7 -8.80 -6.27 9.48
N GLY A 8 -9.01 -7.15 10.46
CA GLY A 8 -7.96 -7.64 11.36
C GLY A 8 -6.64 -8.03 10.67
N PRO A 9 -6.67 -8.80 9.56
CA PRO A 9 -5.46 -9.16 8.81
C PRO A 9 -4.72 -7.93 8.24
N LEU A 10 -5.44 -6.98 7.64
CA LEU A 10 -4.85 -5.75 7.08
C LEU A 10 -4.01 -5.01 8.12
N TRP A 11 -4.58 -4.84 9.31
CA TRP A 11 -3.91 -4.14 10.40
C TRP A 11 -2.70 -4.91 10.93
N CYS A 12 -2.77 -6.24 10.95
CA CYS A 12 -1.63 -7.09 11.29
C CYS A 12 -0.47 -6.87 10.31
N PHE A 13 -0.75 -6.89 8.99
CA PHE A 13 0.28 -6.65 7.97
C PHE A 13 0.90 -5.25 8.07
N ILE A 14 0.08 -4.21 8.23
CA ILE A 14 0.59 -2.84 8.37
C ILE A 14 1.44 -2.68 9.65
N LYS A 15 1.09 -3.40 10.73
CA LYS A 15 1.89 -3.46 11.96
C LYS A 15 3.22 -4.20 11.76
N ILE A 16 3.25 -5.29 10.99
CA ILE A 16 4.48 -5.99 10.60
C ILE A 16 5.43 -5.07 9.82
N LEU A 17 4.90 -4.19 8.97
CA LEU A 17 5.69 -3.14 8.28
C LEU A 17 6.22 -2.03 9.22
N GLY A 18 6.03 -2.15 10.53
CA GLY A 18 6.45 -1.16 11.52
C GLY A 18 5.56 0.07 11.57
N ILE A 19 4.36 0.03 10.98
CA ILE A 19 3.39 1.12 10.97
C ILE A 19 2.25 0.76 11.91
N ASP A 20 2.40 1.05 13.20
CA ASP A 20 1.30 0.86 14.14
C ASP A 20 0.33 2.05 14.07
N ILE A 21 -0.78 1.89 13.32
CA ILE A 21 -1.84 2.90 13.20
C ILE A 21 -2.69 2.94 14.47
N PHE A 22 -2.89 1.80 15.11
CA PHE A 22 -3.80 1.65 16.26
C PHE A 22 -3.08 1.53 17.60
N GLU A 23 -1.83 1.99 17.69
CA GLU A 23 -1.12 2.19 18.95
C GLU A 23 -1.97 3.13 19.84
N THR A 24 -2.86 2.55 20.65
CA THR A 24 -3.75 3.25 21.57
C THR A 24 -3.26 3.01 22.98
N ARG A 25 -3.37 4.04 23.82
CA ARG A 25 -3.20 3.92 25.27
C ARG A 25 -4.15 2.88 25.90
N TYR A 26 -5.24 2.50 25.22
CA TYR A 26 -6.12 1.43 25.68
C TYR A 26 -5.50 0.04 25.62
N GLU A 27 -4.47 -0.19 24.78
CA GLU A 27 -3.68 -1.40 24.93
C GLU A 27 -2.93 -1.41 26.27
N ASP A 28 -2.70 -0.27 26.95
CA ASP A 28 -2.03 -0.24 28.27
C ASP A 28 -2.81 -0.93 29.39
N GLU A 29 -4.14 -0.99 29.30
CA GLU A 29 -4.97 -1.70 30.29
C GLU A 29 -5.09 -3.19 29.96
N GLU A 30 -5.18 -3.56 28.68
CA GLU A 30 -5.13 -4.96 28.21
C GLU A 30 -3.66 -5.49 28.14
N ARG A 31 -2.67 -4.65 28.46
CA ARG A 31 -1.21 -4.94 28.47
C ARG A 31 -0.74 -5.62 29.74
N SER A 32 -1.55 -5.73 30.80
CA SER A 32 -1.13 -6.46 32.00
C SER A 32 -0.97 -7.96 31.74
N SER A 33 -1.68 -8.53 30.74
CA SER A 33 -1.59 -9.96 30.40
C SER A 33 -0.80 -10.27 29.12
N ASN A 34 -0.50 -9.28 28.27
CA ASN A 34 0.28 -9.52 27.06
C ASN A 34 1.78 -9.72 27.38
N SER A 35 2.36 -10.80 26.87
CA SER A 35 3.74 -11.20 27.12
C SER A 35 4.73 -10.09 26.72
N VAL A 36 5.78 -9.93 27.53
CA VAL A 36 6.92 -9.03 27.28
C VAL A 36 7.48 -9.20 25.85
N VAL A 37 7.41 -10.43 25.33
CA VAL A 37 7.81 -10.80 23.97
C VAL A 37 7.08 -9.98 22.90
N LYS A 38 5.75 -9.86 22.95
CA LYS A 38 4.98 -9.11 21.93
C LYS A 38 5.36 -7.63 21.89
N ARG A 39 5.65 -7.03 23.05
CA ARG A 39 6.14 -5.65 23.16
C ARG A 39 7.51 -5.50 22.54
N PHE A 40 8.42 -6.43 22.85
CA PHE A 40 9.75 -6.47 22.26
C PHE A 40 9.68 -6.62 20.74
N THR A 41 8.92 -7.59 20.21
CA THR A 41 8.78 -7.82 18.77
C THR A 41 8.24 -6.59 18.03
N ASN A 42 7.19 -5.93 18.55
CA ASN A 42 6.66 -4.72 17.91
C ASN A 42 7.67 -3.57 17.88
N LYS A 43 8.42 -3.38 18.97
CA LYS A 43 9.46 -2.35 19.06
C LYS A 43 10.60 -2.66 18.09
N MET A 44 11.00 -3.93 18.01
CA MET A 44 12.02 -4.40 17.07
C MET A 44 11.58 -4.18 15.63
N MET A 45 10.37 -4.61 15.22
CA MET A 45 9.88 -4.43 13.85
C MET A 45 9.82 -2.96 13.41
N ARG A 46 9.45 -2.05 14.33
CA ARG A 46 9.39 -0.60 14.06
C ARG A 46 10.74 0.04 13.72
N ILE A 47 11.84 -0.55 14.21
CA ILE A 47 13.21 -0.09 13.97
C ILE A 47 13.85 -0.89 12.84
N PHE A 48 13.65 -2.21 12.86
CA PHE A 48 14.27 -3.15 11.94
C PHE A 48 13.76 -2.99 10.51
N PHE A 49 12.45 -2.87 10.29
CA PHE A 49 11.89 -2.75 8.95
C PHE A 49 12.45 -1.55 8.15
N PRO A 50 12.44 -0.29 8.66
CA PRO A 50 13.03 0.82 7.92
C PRO A 50 14.53 0.69 7.76
N PHE A 51 15.25 0.16 8.75
CA PHE A 51 16.68 -0.08 8.62
C PHE A 51 16.97 -1.03 7.45
N MET A 52 16.22 -2.15 7.36
CA MET A 52 16.33 -3.09 6.26
C MET A 52 15.97 -2.47 4.92
N MET A 53 14.92 -1.64 4.84
CA MET A 53 14.59 -0.91 3.61
C MET A 53 15.80 -0.10 3.11
N HIS A 54 16.44 0.70 3.97
CA HIS A 54 17.60 1.51 3.58
C HIS A 54 18.79 0.63 3.16
N LEU A 55 19.07 -0.44 3.90
CA LEU A 55 20.13 -1.39 3.55
C LEU A 55 19.88 -2.01 2.16
N ILE A 56 18.64 -2.37 1.85
CA ILE A 56 18.27 -2.94 0.55
C ILE A 56 18.44 -1.93 -0.58
N ILE A 57 18.15 -0.65 -0.35
CA ILE A 57 18.41 0.40 -1.36
C ILE A 57 19.91 0.50 -1.64
N ILE A 58 20.72 0.59 -0.58
CA ILE A 58 22.18 0.72 -0.71
C ILE A 58 22.75 -0.52 -1.41
N TYR A 59 22.35 -1.71 -0.95
CA TYR A 59 22.72 -2.98 -1.56
C TYR A 59 22.31 -3.04 -3.04
N GLY A 60 21.06 -2.71 -3.35
CA GLY A 60 20.56 -2.68 -4.71
C GLY A 60 21.38 -1.75 -5.62
N ILE A 61 21.64 -0.51 -5.18
CA ILE A 61 22.42 0.44 -5.97
C ILE A 61 23.84 -0.09 -6.22
N ILE A 62 24.52 -0.59 -5.19
CA ILE A 62 25.89 -1.12 -5.31
C ILE A 62 25.91 -2.32 -6.25
N SER A 63 25.06 -3.32 -6.00
CA SER A 63 25.06 -4.57 -6.76
C SER A 63 24.68 -4.36 -8.23
N TRP A 64 23.69 -3.51 -8.51
CA TRP A 64 23.31 -3.19 -9.90
C TRP A 64 24.35 -2.31 -10.60
N SER A 65 25.08 -1.45 -9.87
CA SER A 65 26.19 -0.67 -10.45
C SER A 65 27.35 -1.56 -10.88
N ILE A 66 27.65 -2.62 -10.10
CA ILE A 66 28.66 -3.61 -10.45
C ILE A 66 28.25 -4.38 -11.72
N LEU A 67 26.99 -4.80 -11.83
CA LEU A 67 26.48 -5.47 -13.03
C LEU A 67 26.54 -4.57 -14.27
N TYR A 68 26.19 -3.30 -14.11
CA TYR A 68 26.31 -2.30 -15.18
C TYR A 68 27.76 -2.12 -15.62
N ALA A 69 28.71 -2.02 -14.67
CA ALA A 69 30.14 -1.92 -14.98
C ALA A 69 30.67 -3.15 -15.74
N LYS A 70 30.11 -4.33 -15.46
CA LYS A 70 30.40 -5.58 -16.19
C LYS A 70 29.63 -5.74 -17.51
N ARG A 71 28.81 -4.75 -17.90
CA ARG A 71 27.96 -4.78 -19.11
C ARG A 71 26.95 -5.93 -19.14
N VAL A 72 26.57 -6.46 -17.97
CA VAL A 72 25.53 -7.51 -17.85
C VAL A 72 24.13 -6.90 -17.90
N THR A 73 23.99 -5.63 -17.51
CA THR A 73 22.71 -4.93 -17.39
C THR A 73 22.76 -3.57 -18.08
N THR A 74 21.58 -3.05 -18.43
CA THR A 74 21.45 -1.70 -19.01
C THR A 74 21.28 -0.65 -17.91
N ILE A 75 21.62 0.60 -18.22
CA ILE A 75 21.44 1.74 -17.32
C ILE A 75 19.96 1.94 -16.92
N GLU A 76 19.04 1.59 -17.82
CA GLU A 76 17.59 1.69 -17.60
C GLU A 76 17.13 0.80 -16.46
N VAL A 77 17.66 -0.43 -16.38
CA VAL A 77 17.32 -1.37 -15.29
C VAL A 77 17.86 -0.85 -13.96
N LEU A 78 19.09 -0.33 -13.92
CA LEU A 78 19.66 0.28 -12.72
C LEU A 78 18.81 1.46 -12.22
N ILE A 79 18.41 2.37 -13.12
CA ILE A 79 17.56 3.51 -12.78
C ILE A 79 16.19 3.02 -12.27
N SER A 80 15.57 2.05 -12.95
CA SER A 80 14.28 1.49 -12.56
C SER A 80 14.31 0.88 -11.16
N VAL A 81 15.35 0.10 -10.83
CA VAL A 81 15.52 -0.50 -9.51
C VAL A 81 15.76 0.57 -8.44
N ALA A 82 16.61 1.56 -8.71
CA ALA A 82 16.89 2.64 -7.78
C ALA A 82 15.62 3.48 -7.48
N VAL A 83 14.90 3.88 -8.52
CA VAL A 83 13.67 4.68 -8.40
C VAL A 83 12.58 3.89 -7.67
N SER A 84 12.39 2.61 -8.00
CA SER A 84 11.37 1.78 -7.36
C SER A 84 11.61 1.61 -5.86
N ASN A 85 12.86 1.37 -5.45
CA ASN A 85 13.22 1.26 -4.04
C ASN A 85 13.05 2.59 -3.29
N LEU A 86 13.48 3.71 -3.89
CA LEU A 86 13.30 5.05 -3.32
C LEU A 86 11.82 5.40 -3.16
N PHE A 87 10.99 5.02 -4.13
CA PHE A 87 9.55 5.23 -4.09
C PHE A 87 8.89 4.43 -2.97
N SER A 88 9.25 3.16 -2.80
CA SER A 88 8.78 2.35 -1.67
C SER A 88 9.17 2.97 -0.33
N LEU A 89 10.40 3.44 -0.18
CA LEU A 89 10.85 4.13 1.03
C LEU A 89 10.07 5.43 1.28
N ALA A 90 9.83 6.23 0.24
CA ALA A 90 9.04 7.45 0.31
C ALA A 90 7.59 7.18 0.74
N ILE A 91 6.95 6.15 0.16
CA ILE A 91 5.61 5.69 0.56
C ILE A 91 5.61 5.32 2.04
N TRP A 92 6.58 4.53 2.49
CA TRP A 92 6.65 4.12 3.89
C TRP A 92 6.75 5.32 4.84
N HIS A 93 7.62 6.29 4.53
CA HIS A 93 7.77 7.51 5.32
C HIS A 93 6.50 8.38 5.31
N ASP A 94 5.84 8.53 4.17
CA ASP A 94 4.62 9.33 4.06
C ASP A 94 3.48 8.73 4.89
N VAL A 95 3.27 7.41 4.77
CA VAL A 95 2.25 6.69 5.54
C VAL A 95 2.57 6.76 7.04
N ARG A 96 3.83 6.54 7.42
CA ARG A 96 4.26 6.66 8.83
C ARG A 96 4.04 8.06 9.38
N ARG A 97 4.38 9.10 8.61
CA ARG A 97 4.15 10.51 9.01
C ARG A 97 2.67 10.81 9.18
N LYS A 98 1.82 10.25 8.32
CA LYS A 98 0.37 10.51 8.31
C LYS A 98 -0.46 9.45 9.06
N ARG A 99 0.17 8.53 9.79
CA ARG A 99 -0.51 7.45 10.53
C ARG A 99 -1.64 7.94 11.45
N ASN A 100 -1.45 9.08 12.12
CA ASN A 100 -2.47 9.65 13.02
C ASN A 100 -3.68 10.17 12.25
N LEU A 101 -3.48 10.71 11.05
CA LEU A 101 -4.57 11.14 10.18
C LEU A 101 -5.36 9.94 9.66
N ILE A 102 -4.65 8.89 9.22
CA ILE A 102 -5.27 7.63 8.77
C ILE A 102 -6.07 7.01 9.91
N LYS A 103 -5.49 6.92 11.11
CA LYS A 103 -6.16 6.46 12.33
C LYS A 103 -7.45 7.23 12.58
N ASN A 104 -7.37 8.57 12.61
CA ASN A 104 -8.52 9.41 12.88
C ASN A 104 -9.61 9.28 11.81
N ALA A 105 -9.23 9.15 10.54
CA ALA A 105 -10.18 8.92 9.45
C ALA A 105 -10.89 7.57 9.63
N VAL A 106 -10.15 6.48 9.88
CA VAL A 106 -10.73 5.15 10.08
C VAL A 106 -11.62 5.10 11.32
N LEU A 107 -11.20 5.71 12.44
CA LEU A 107 -12.01 5.80 13.66
C LEU A 107 -13.32 6.54 13.41
N LYS A 108 -13.27 7.70 12.73
CA LYS A 108 -14.47 8.47 12.39
C LYS A 108 -15.40 7.69 11.46
N CYS A 109 -14.86 7.07 10.41
CA CYS A 109 -15.65 6.24 9.50
C CYS A 109 -16.35 5.09 10.23
N ASN A 110 -15.66 4.43 11.16
CA ASN A 110 -16.27 3.35 11.92
C ASN A 110 -17.35 3.84 12.88
N ASN A 111 -17.14 4.98 13.56
CA ASN A 111 -18.15 5.57 14.42
C ASN A 111 -19.41 5.96 13.62
N LEU A 112 -19.22 6.54 12.42
CA LEU A 112 -20.30 6.85 11.50
C LEU A 112 -21.03 5.59 11.03
N ALA A 113 -20.29 4.54 10.65
CA ALA A 113 -20.87 3.27 10.21
C ALA A 113 -21.74 2.65 11.30
N LEU A 114 -21.31 2.72 12.57
CA LEU A 114 -22.09 2.27 13.72
C LEU A 114 -23.37 3.10 13.89
N SER A 115 -23.29 4.43 13.76
CA SER A 115 -24.48 5.30 13.86
C SER A 115 -25.50 5.05 12.75
N LEU A 116 -25.04 4.71 11.54
CA LEU A 116 -25.88 4.44 10.38
C LEU A 116 -26.31 2.96 10.26
N ARG A 117 -25.90 2.11 11.21
CA ARG A 117 -26.17 0.65 11.21
C ARG A 117 -25.83 -0.04 9.89
N VAL A 118 -24.77 0.41 9.22
CA VAL A 118 -24.34 -0.15 7.93
C VAL A 118 -23.89 -1.59 8.15
N THR A 119 -24.61 -2.56 7.58
CA THR A 119 -24.30 -3.98 7.70
C THR A 119 -23.04 -4.32 6.90
N GLY A 120 -22.17 -5.13 7.50
CA GLY A 120 -20.88 -5.49 6.93
C GLY A 120 -21.02 -6.30 5.64
N ASN A 121 -20.53 -5.73 4.54
CA ASN A 121 -20.69 -6.27 3.20
C ASN A 121 -19.61 -7.31 2.80
N ASN A 122 -19.83 -8.03 1.70
CA ASN A 122 -18.95 -9.05 1.12
C ASN A 122 -17.51 -8.59 0.83
N ILE A 123 -17.25 -7.28 0.82
CA ILE A 123 -15.95 -6.69 0.49
C ILE A 123 -14.85 -7.01 1.48
N THR A 124 -15.21 -7.36 2.71
CA THR A 124 -14.24 -7.93 3.66
C THR A 124 -13.55 -9.17 3.09
N LYS A 125 -14.30 -10.04 2.41
CA LYS A 125 -13.75 -11.25 1.78
C LYS A 125 -12.79 -10.89 0.66
N ILE A 126 -13.15 -9.92 -0.19
CA ILE A 126 -12.31 -9.44 -1.30
C ILE A 126 -10.99 -8.87 -0.76
N ILE A 127 -11.04 -8.00 0.25
CA ILE A 127 -9.84 -7.41 0.86
C ILE A 127 -8.94 -8.50 1.46
N ASN A 128 -9.50 -9.50 2.13
CA ASN A 128 -8.72 -10.61 2.68
C ASN A 128 -8.08 -11.47 1.58
N VAL A 129 -8.79 -11.73 0.48
CA VAL A 129 -8.22 -12.42 -0.69
C VAL A 129 -7.07 -11.60 -1.30
N CYS A 130 -7.26 -10.29 -1.50
CA CYS A 130 -6.19 -9.41 -1.98
C CYS A 130 -4.97 -9.42 -1.05
N LEU A 131 -5.18 -9.43 0.27
CA LEU A 131 -4.09 -9.50 1.25
C LEU A 131 -3.32 -10.82 1.17
N ILE A 132 -4.04 -11.94 1.09
CA ILE A 132 -3.43 -13.27 0.92
C ILE A 132 -2.60 -13.28 -0.36
N LEU A 133 -3.18 -12.89 -1.49
CA LEU A 133 -2.47 -12.85 -2.79
C LEU A 133 -1.25 -11.92 -2.75
N SER A 134 -1.40 -10.71 -2.20
CA SER A 134 -0.29 -9.74 -2.10
C SER A 134 0.85 -10.23 -1.22
N SER A 135 0.58 -11.15 -0.30
CA SER A 135 1.58 -11.74 0.58
C SER A 135 2.19 -12.99 -0.04
N THR A 136 1.38 -13.89 -0.58
CA THR A 136 1.84 -15.18 -1.13
C THR A 136 2.67 -15.03 -2.40
N ILE A 137 2.36 -14.04 -3.26
CA ILE A 137 3.11 -13.82 -4.51
C ILE A 137 4.60 -13.51 -4.22
N PRO A 138 4.96 -12.53 -3.37
CA PRO A 138 6.35 -12.28 -3.00
C PRO A 138 7.06 -13.47 -2.35
N PHE A 139 6.37 -14.28 -1.54
CA PHE A 139 6.94 -15.52 -1.01
C PHE A 139 7.26 -16.52 -2.13
N GLY A 140 6.34 -16.72 -3.08
CA GLY A 140 6.56 -17.57 -4.25
C GLY A 140 7.71 -17.08 -5.12
N LEU A 141 7.78 -15.78 -5.40
CA LEU A 141 8.87 -15.14 -6.13
C LEU A 141 10.21 -15.24 -5.41
N THR A 142 10.21 -15.24 -4.07
CA THR A 142 11.42 -15.46 -3.27
C THR A 142 11.96 -16.88 -3.46
N VAL A 143 11.09 -17.88 -3.34
CA VAL A 143 11.49 -19.29 -3.53
C VAL A 143 11.98 -19.52 -4.96
N PHE A 144 11.22 -19.03 -5.95
CA PHE A 144 11.60 -19.12 -7.35
C PHE A 144 12.91 -18.39 -7.63
N GLY A 145 13.07 -17.17 -7.12
CA GLY A 145 14.30 -16.39 -7.25
C GLY A 145 15.52 -17.12 -6.67
N ALA A 146 15.39 -17.66 -5.46
CA ALA A 146 16.47 -18.44 -4.82
C ALA A 146 16.85 -19.71 -5.61
N LEU A 147 15.90 -20.35 -6.30
CA LEU A 147 16.19 -21.49 -7.18
C LEU A 147 16.84 -21.03 -8.50
N ALA A 148 16.28 -20.00 -9.14
CA ALA A 148 16.78 -19.46 -10.40
C ALA A 148 18.22 -18.92 -10.27
N ILE A 149 18.57 -18.32 -9.13
CA ILE A 149 19.94 -17.84 -8.89
C ILE A 149 20.94 -18.99 -8.88
N LYS A 150 20.59 -20.15 -8.32
CA LYS A 150 21.47 -21.33 -8.31
C LYS A 150 21.74 -21.87 -9.70
N GLU A 151 20.76 -21.78 -10.60
CA GLU A 151 20.89 -22.23 -11.99
C GLU A 151 21.44 -21.15 -12.92
N SER A 152 21.48 -19.88 -12.47
CA SER A 152 21.93 -18.75 -13.28
C SER A 152 23.45 -18.75 -13.52
N SER A 153 23.87 -17.96 -14.52
CA SER A 153 25.29 -17.81 -14.86
C SER A 153 26.12 -17.29 -13.69
N ARG A 154 27.43 -17.55 -13.72
CA ARG A 154 28.36 -17.13 -12.66
C ARG A 154 28.35 -15.61 -12.43
N GLU A 155 28.07 -14.83 -13.47
CA GLU A 155 27.94 -13.37 -13.41
C GLU A 155 26.70 -12.94 -12.59
N TYR A 156 25.58 -13.65 -12.72
CA TYR A 156 24.38 -13.39 -11.92
C TYR A 156 24.53 -13.90 -10.48
N GLN A 157 25.20 -15.03 -10.29
CA GLN A 157 25.58 -15.48 -8.95
C GLN A 157 26.48 -14.46 -8.25
N MET A 158 27.37 -13.79 -9.00
CA MET A 158 28.19 -12.68 -8.50
C MET A 158 27.39 -11.47 -7.98
N PHE A 159 26.13 -11.29 -8.40
CA PHE A 159 25.29 -10.24 -7.83
C PHE A 159 24.92 -10.55 -6.37
N TYR A 160 24.63 -11.81 -6.09
CA TYR A 160 24.34 -12.30 -4.73
C TYR A 160 25.62 -12.65 -3.95
N SER A 161 26.78 -12.60 -4.61
CA SER A 161 28.08 -12.95 -4.03
C SER A 161 28.65 -11.92 -3.08
N PHE A 162 28.00 -10.79 -2.81
CA PHE A 162 28.38 -9.98 -1.64
C PHE A 162 28.32 -10.84 -0.36
N PHE A 163 27.51 -11.91 -0.37
CA PHE A 163 27.44 -12.94 0.66
C PHE A 163 28.31 -14.17 0.37
N SER A 164 28.97 -14.27 -0.80
CA SER A 164 29.88 -15.39 -1.07
C SER A 164 31.12 -15.35 -0.19
N ILE A 165 31.42 -14.24 0.49
CA ILE A 165 32.44 -14.25 1.56
C ILE A 165 32.07 -15.26 2.68
N LEU A 166 30.78 -15.63 2.78
CA LEU A 166 30.27 -16.67 3.67
C LEU A 166 30.16 -18.06 2.97
N GLU A 167 30.88 -18.30 1.86
CA GLU A 167 30.84 -19.50 0.98
C GLU A 167 31.14 -20.86 1.63
N ASN A 168 31.17 -20.96 2.95
CA ASN A 168 31.29 -22.25 3.63
C ASN A 168 29.99 -23.07 3.54
N GLY A 169 29.38 -23.19 2.34
CA GLY A 169 28.37 -24.17 1.92
C GLY A 169 27.16 -24.42 2.82
N GLY A 170 26.99 -23.63 3.87
CA GLY A 170 26.14 -23.97 4.99
C GLY A 170 24.70 -23.55 4.75
N TYR A 171 23.76 -24.24 5.40
CA TYR A 171 22.34 -23.86 5.42
C TYR A 171 22.11 -22.39 5.81
N ALA A 172 23.02 -21.81 6.61
CA ALA A 172 22.98 -20.39 6.99
C ALA A 172 23.07 -19.44 5.78
N PHE A 173 23.87 -19.76 4.76
CA PHE A 173 23.99 -18.94 3.56
C PHE A 173 22.66 -18.86 2.79
N VAL A 174 22.04 -20.03 2.53
CA VAL A 174 20.75 -20.12 1.83
C VAL A 174 19.65 -19.37 2.59
N LEU A 175 19.67 -19.41 3.92
CA LEU A 175 18.70 -18.67 4.75
C LEU A 175 18.91 -17.16 4.68
N ILE A 176 20.16 -16.68 4.73
CA ILE A 176 20.48 -15.25 4.63
C ILE A 176 20.11 -14.72 3.23
N GLU A 177 20.47 -15.45 2.18
CA GLU A 177 20.14 -15.11 0.80
C GLU A 177 18.62 -15.03 0.60
N GLY A 178 17.89 -16.09 0.99
CA GLY A 178 16.43 -16.13 0.91
C GLY A 178 15.77 -15.00 1.71
N PHE A 179 16.33 -14.64 2.86
CA PHE A 179 15.84 -13.52 3.66
C PHE A 179 16.03 -12.17 2.95
N ILE A 180 17.18 -11.94 2.31
CA ILE A 180 17.44 -10.68 1.59
C ILE A 180 16.55 -10.55 0.37
N ILE A 181 16.38 -11.64 -0.39
CA ILE A 181 15.46 -11.69 -1.53
C ILE A 181 14.03 -11.40 -1.05
N LEU A 182 13.58 -12.05 0.04
CA LEU A 182 12.26 -11.83 0.62
C LEU A 182 12.07 -10.37 1.03
N MET A 183 13.06 -9.78 1.70
CA MET A 183 12.99 -8.40 2.14
C MET A 183 12.98 -7.43 0.95
N THR A 184 13.71 -7.73 -0.12
CA THR A 184 13.72 -6.95 -1.36
C THR A 184 12.35 -6.98 -2.04
N TYR A 185 11.74 -8.17 -2.20
CA TYR A 185 10.38 -8.27 -2.72
C TYR A 185 9.33 -7.69 -1.76
N SER A 186 9.56 -7.73 -0.45
CA SER A 186 8.68 -7.09 0.53
C SER A 186 8.70 -5.56 0.37
N ALA A 187 9.88 -4.99 0.16
CA ALA A 187 10.06 -3.57 -0.09
C ALA A 187 9.40 -3.13 -1.41
N LEU A 188 9.62 -3.89 -2.48
CA LEU A 188 9.20 -3.52 -3.84
C LEU A 188 7.73 -3.86 -4.14
N LEU A 189 7.20 -4.96 -3.60
CA LEU A 189 5.88 -5.49 -3.97
C LEU A 189 4.89 -5.42 -2.80
N ILE A 190 5.25 -5.95 -1.63
CA ILE A 190 4.32 -6.04 -0.48
C ILE A 190 3.92 -4.65 -0.02
N LEU A 191 4.89 -3.75 0.17
CA LEU A 191 4.60 -2.43 0.72
C LEU A 191 3.66 -1.60 -0.18
N PRO A 192 3.93 -1.40 -1.49
CA PRO A 192 2.99 -0.70 -2.37
C PRO A 192 1.62 -1.38 -2.48
N ALA A 193 1.57 -2.72 -2.51
CA ALA A 193 0.32 -3.46 -2.55
C ALA A 193 -0.51 -3.23 -1.28
N LEU A 194 0.10 -3.33 -0.09
CA LEU A 194 -0.56 -3.08 1.18
C LEU A 194 -1.06 -1.64 1.31
N MET A 195 -0.31 -0.66 0.80
CA MET A 195 -0.76 0.73 0.79
C MET A 195 -1.93 0.95 -0.17
N THR A 196 -1.92 0.26 -1.31
CA THR A 196 -3.04 0.27 -2.25
C THR A 196 -4.29 -0.34 -1.61
N ILE A 197 -4.16 -1.49 -0.94
CA ILE A 197 -5.27 -2.15 -0.22
C ILE A 197 -5.77 -1.26 0.92
N LEU A 198 -4.88 -0.64 1.69
CA LEU A 198 -5.25 0.29 2.76
C LEU A 198 -6.04 1.48 2.22
N CYS A 199 -5.52 2.14 1.17
CA CYS A 199 -6.20 3.28 0.54
C CYS A 199 -7.55 2.85 -0.04
N GLY A 200 -7.60 1.72 -0.75
CA GLY A 200 -8.83 1.17 -1.31
C GLY A 200 -9.85 0.84 -0.23
N THR A 201 -9.42 0.28 0.91
CA THR A 201 -10.30 -0.04 2.05
C THR A 201 -10.90 1.21 2.67
N VAL A 202 -10.06 2.23 2.95
CA VAL A 202 -10.53 3.51 3.51
C VAL A 202 -11.49 4.19 2.55
N TYR A 203 -11.13 4.22 1.26
CA TYR A 203 -11.94 4.84 0.21
C TYR A 203 -13.29 4.14 0.06
N TYR A 204 -13.29 2.81 -0.05
CA TYR A 204 -14.52 2.02 -0.14
C TYR A 204 -15.42 2.27 1.07
N LYS A 205 -14.85 2.28 2.29
CA LYS A 205 -15.62 2.56 3.50
C LYS A 205 -16.26 3.95 3.51
N VAL A 206 -15.55 4.96 3.04
CA VAL A 206 -16.13 6.30 2.89
C VAL A 206 -17.24 6.32 1.83
N SER A 207 -17.04 5.65 0.70
CA SER A 207 -18.05 5.53 -0.36
C SER A 207 -19.33 4.84 0.13
N ASP A 208 -19.19 3.77 0.92
CA ASP A 208 -20.29 3.01 1.52
C ASP A 208 -21.10 3.86 2.51
N LEU A 209 -20.41 4.70 3.29
CA LEU A 209 -21.05 5.69 4.16
C LEU A 209 -21.83 6.75 3.37
N PHE A 210 -21.27 7.26 2.27
CA PHE A 210 -21.97 8.20 1.40
C PHE A 210 -23.24 7.58 0.83
N LYS A 211 -23.14 6.35 0.31
CA LYS A 211 -24.30 5.63 -0.21
C LYS A 211 -25.38 5.47 0.87
N SER A 212 -24.99 5.07 2.07
CA SER A 212 -25.93 4.91 3.19
C SER A 212 -26.62 6.21 3.59
N ILE A 213 -25.93 7.36 3.50
CA ILE A 213 -26.54 8.68 3.72
C ILE A 213 -27.52 9.03 2.61
N CYS A 214 -27.19 8.74 1.34
CA CYS A 214 -28.10 8.95 0.22
C CYS A 214 -29.35 8.08 0.33
N ASP A 215 -29.18 6.77 0.60
CA ASP A 215 -30.30 5.84 0.81
C ASP A 215 -31.18 6.31 1.99
N TYR A 216 -30.56 6.83 3.06
CA TYR A 216 -31.30 7.43 4.17
C TYR A 216 -32.09 8.67 3.74
N LEU A 217 -31.49 9.59 2.98
CA LEU A 217 -32.15 10.79 2.43
C LEU A 217 -33.33 10.45 1.51
N GLU A 218 -33.20 9.44 0.65
CA GLU A 218 -34.29 9.02 -0.23
C GLU A 218 -35.50 8.49 0.56
N ASN A 219 -35.23 7.70 1.62
CA ASN A 219 -36.28 7.25 2.54
C ASN A 219 -36.92 8.42 3.33
N LEU A 220 -36.19 9.53 3.49
CA LEU A 220 -36.71 10.76 4.09
C LEU A 220 -37.63 11.59 3.17
N ASN A 221 -37.80 11.26 1.89
CA ASN A 221 -38.72 12.04 1.05
C ASN A 221 -40.22 11.69 1.25
N GLY A 222 -40.55 10.70 2.08
CA GLY A 222 -41.91 10.17 2.23
C GLY A 222 -42.65 10.45 3.55
N ILE A 223 -42.06 11.13 4.55
CA ILE A 223 -42.67 11.30 5.88
C ILE A 223 -42.55 12.78 6.32
N SER A 224 -43.49 13.27 7.14
CA SER A 224 -43.42 14.61 7.75
C SER A 224 -42.37 14.62 8.87
N TYR A 225 -41.22 15.28 8.67
CA TYR A 225 -40.05 15.14 9.54
C TYR A 225 -39.87 16.25 10.59
N LYS A 226 -39.32 15.84 11.74
CA LYS A 226 -38.82 16.73 12.79
C LYS A 226 -37.47 17.34 12.38
N TYR A 227 -37.39 18.67 12.45
CA TYR A 227 -36.18 19.47 12.14
C TYR A 227 -34.89 18.94 12.79
N SER A 228 -34.98 18.34 13.98
CA SER A 228 -33.84 17.77 14.70
C SER A 228 -33.12 16.61 13.98
N GLU A 229 -33.83 15.82 13.18
CA GLU A 229 -33.24 14.68 12.45
C GLU A 229 -32.50 15.16 11.19
N ILE A 230 -33.08 16.13 10.48
CA ILE A 230 -32.45 16.80 9.33
C ILE A 230 -31.14 17.48 9.75
N PHE A 231 -31.14 18.16 10.90
CA PHE A 231 -29.93 18.83 11.39
C PHE A 231 -28.80 17.84 11.72
N LYS A 232 -29.10 16.71 12.38
CA LYS A 232 -28.10 15.65 12.65
C LYS A 232 -27.55 15.05 11.37
N LEU A 233 -28.39 14.88 10.35
CA LEU A 233 -27.98 14.35 9.06
C LEU A 233 -27.05 15.32 8.32
N LEU A 234 -27.36 16.62 8.35
CA LEU A 234 -26.51 17.66 7.75
C LEU A 234 -25.15 17.74 8.46
N GLU A 235 -25.11 17.60 9.79
CA GLU A 235 -23.86 17.53 10.55
C GLU A 235 -23.02 16.30 10.15
N THR A 236 -23.68 15.16 9.99
CA THR A 236 -23.06 13.90 9.54
C THR A 236 -22.47 14.04 8.13
N TYR A 237 -23.24 14.65 7.20
CA TYR A 237 -22.80 14.94 5.84
C TYR A 237 -21.59 15.88 5.83
N ASN A 238 -21.62 16.96 6.62
CA ASN A 238 -20.50 17.90 6.74
C ASN A 238 -19.22 17.22 7.26
N LEU A 239 -19.36 16.27 8.19
CA LEU A 239 -18.22 15.51 8.71
C LEU A 239 -17.66 14.57 7.64
N LEU A 240 -18.53 13.90 6.87
CA LEU A 240 -18.13 13.03 5.77
C LEU A 240 -17.46 13.82 4.63
N TYR A 241 -17.96 15.01 4.33
CA TYR A 241 -17.36 15.94 3.37
C TYR A 241 -15.95 16.40 3.81
N LYS A 242 -15.76 16.69 5.10
CA LYS A 242 -14.42 16.99 5.64
C LYS A 242 -13.46 15.81 5.48
N ILE A 243 -13.93 14.58 5.69
CA ILE A 243 -13.12 13.36 5.49
C ILE A 243 -12.79 13.16 4.01
N SER A 244 -13.77 13.27 3.11
CA SER A 244 -13.57 13.11 1.67
C SER A 244 -12.61 14.17 1.11
N PHE A 245 -12.69 15.40 1.62
CA PHE A 245 -11.75 16.46 1.29
C PHE A 245 -10.31 16.14 1.73
N GLN A 246 -10.13 15.56 2.92
CA GLN A 246 -8.81 15.11 3.38
C GLN A 246 -8.25 13.97 2.51
N ILE A 247 -9.11 13.02 2.09
CA ILE A 247 -8.74 11.94 1.17
C ILE A 247 -8.39 12.51 -0.21
N ARG A 248 -9.13 13.51 -0.70
CA ARG A 248 -8.83 14.20 -1.96
C ARG A 248 -7.47 14.88 -1.92
N ARG A 249 -7.07 15.44 -0.77
CA ARG A 249 -5.74 16.02 -0.57
C ARG A 249 -4.63 14.96 -0.59
N PHE A 250 -4.89 13.75 -0.12
CA PHE A 250 -3.97 12.61 -0.30
C PHE A 250 -3.84 12.22 -1.78
N ARG A 251 -4.97 12.13 -2.50
CA ARG A 251 -5.00 11.86 -3.94
C ARG A 251 -4.23 12.92 -4.73
N SER A 252 -4.37 14.20 -4.39
CA SER A 252 -3.65 15.28 -5.08
C SER A 252 -2.14 15.19 -4.85
N ILE A 253 -1.68 14.79 -3.65
CA ILE A 253 -0.25 14.59 -3.38
C ILE A 253 0.31 13.42 -4.19
N LEU A 254 -0.41 12.28 -4.23
CA LEU A 254 -0.02 11.14 -5.06
C LEU A 254 0.00 11.50 -6.55
N GLN A 255 -0.97 12.28 -7.02
CA GLN A 255 -0.98 12.80 -8.39
C GLN A 255 0.15 13.80 -8.66
N ILE A 256 0.53 14.65 -7.70
CA ILE A 256 1.66 15.57 -7.87
C ILE A 256 2.98 14.79 -7.96
N ILE A 257 3.17 13.77 -7.12
CA ILE A 257 4.37 12.90 -7.16
C ILE A 257 4.41 12.14 -8.49
N HIS A 258 3.27 11.58 -8.92
CA HIS A 258 3.14 10.88 -10.20
C HIS A 258 3.37 11.80 -11.41
N ASN A 259 2.78 13.00 -11.41
CA ASN A 259 2.95 13.98 -12.48
C ASN A 259 4.37 14.57 -12.48
N GLY A 260 5.02 14.67 -11.32
CA GLY A 260 6.43 15.06 -11.21
C GLY A 260 7.40 14.01 -11.74
N LEU A 261 6.99 12.74 -11.77
CA LEU A 261 7.73 11.64 -12.42
C LEU A 261 7.46 11.56 -13.93
N LEU A 262 6.36 12.12 -14.42
CA LEU A 262 5.88 11.99 -15.81
C LEU A 262 6.03 13.25 -16.68
N ARG A 263 6.61 14.33 -16.17
CA ARG A 263 6.78 15.58 -16.92
C ARG A 263 8.17 16.16 -16.68
N ASN A 264 9.14 16.01 -17.59
CA ASN A 264 9.31 16.80 -18.82
C ASN A 264 8.08 17.14 -19.68
N GLU A 265 8.03 18.42 -20.08
CA GLU A 265 7.10 19.09 -21.01
C GLU A 265 5.73 19.57 -20.47
N ASP A 266 5.85 20.79 -19.94
CA ASP A 266 5.16 22.02 -20.34
C ASP A 266 3.66 22.26 -20.08
N SER A 267 3.34 23.53 -19.90
CA SER A 267 2.48 23.98 -18.81
C SER A 267 1.23 24.76 -19.26
N THR A 268 0.29 24.93 -18.31
CA THR A 268 -0.56 26.13 -18.18
C THR A 268 -1.75 26.33 -19.15
N PHE A 269 -2.61 25.32 -19.32
CA PHE A 269 -3.99 25.52 -19.84
C PHE A 269 -5.09 24.88 -18.95
N LYS A 270 -4.74 23.89 -18.12
CA LYS A 270 -5.69 23.05 -17.36
C LYS A 270 -6.28 23.71 -16.10
N THR A 271 -5.65 24.77 -15.58
CA THR A 271 -6.13 25.42 -14.33
C THR A 271 -7.44 26.18 -14.53
N LEU A 272 -7.65 26.77 -15.72
CA LEU A 272 -8.88 27.48 -16.08
C LEU A 272 -10.04 26.53 -16.44
N GLN A 273 -9.72 25.35 -16.97
CA GLN A 273 -10.72 24.32 -17.30
C GLN A 273 -11.24 23.60 -16.04
N LEU A 274 -10.41 23.46 -15.01
CA LEU A 274 -10.73 22.83 -13.71
C LEU A 274 -11.78 23.63 -12.91
N ILE A 275 -11.71 24.96 -12.95
CA ILE A 275 -12.67 25.84 -12.27
C ILE A 275 -14.06 25.73 -12.94
N ARG A 276 -14.10 25.55 -14.26
CA ARG A 276 -15.34 25.40 -15.04
C ARG A 276 -16.02 24.04 -14.87
N THR A 277 -15.23 22.98 -14.63
CA THR A 277 -15.76 21.62 -14.39
C THR A 277 -16.29 21.43 -12.97
N MET A 278 -15.76 22.14 -11.97
CA MET A 278 -16.27 22.09 -10.59
C MET A 278 -17.68 22.65 -10.44
N MET A 279 -18.16 23.48 -11.37
CA MET A 279 -19.52 24.04 -11.33
C MET A 279 -20.60 23.11 -11.93
N ASN A 280 -20.23 21.97 -12.55
CA ASN A 280 -21.16 21.13 -13.34
C ASN A 280 -21.21 19.63 -12.95
N MET A 281 -20.71 19.19 -11.78
CA MET A 281 -20.53 17.74 -11.52
C MET A 281 -21.75 17.00 -10.94
N GLU A 282 -22.28 16.04 -11.72
CA GLU A 282 -22.80 14.75 -11.25
C GLU A 282 -21.69 13.92 -10.56
N PHE A 283 -22.07 12.93 -9.74
CA PHE A 283 -21.14 12.12 -8.95
C PHE A 283 -20.00 11.51 -9.81
N PRO A 284 -18.73 11.66 -9.41
CA PRO A 284 -17.59 11.35 -10.27
C PRO A 284 -17.41 9.84 -10.47
N ARG A 285 -17.35 9.41 -11.74
CA ARG A 285 -16.83 8.09 -12.12
C ARG A 285 -15.38 7.93 -11.64
N MET A 286 -15.06 6.74 -11.13
CA MET A 286 -13.84 6.47 -10.37
C MET A 286 -12.65 6.17 -11.28
N THR A 287 -11.69 7.10 -11.39
CA THR A 287 -10.39 6.88 -12.03
C THR A 287 -9.24 6.83 -11.03
N ALA A 288 -8.36 5.83 -11.14
CA ALA A 288 -7.03 5.84 -10.52
C ALA A 288 -6.17 6.90 -11.21
N GLY A 289 -5.85 7.98 -10.49
CA GLY A 289 -4.93 9.01 -10.99
C GLY A 289 -5.41 9.84 -12.17
N GLY A 290 -6.61 9.63 -12.71
CA GLY A 290 -7.12 10.31 -13.92
C GLY A 290 -6.66 9.69 -15.25
N VAL A 291 -6.07 8.49 -15.20
CA VAL A 291 -5.58 7.76 -16.39
C VAL A 291 -6.46 6.55 -16.70
N LEU A 292 -7.04 5.90 -15.68
CA LEU A 292 -7.66 4.59 -15.85
C LEU A 292 -8.79 4.41 -14.83
N ASP A 293 -10.01 4.12 -15.31
CA ASP A 293 -11.17 3.86 -14.46
C ASP A 293 -10.90 2.65 -13.57
N LEU A 294 -11.02 2.79 -12.25
CA LEU A 294 -10.72 1.77 -11.23
C LEU A 294 -11.73 0.62 -11.26
N GLU A 295 -11.79 -0.05 -12.39
CA GLU A 295 -12.47 -1.33 -12.54
C GLU A 295 -11.62 -2.42 -11.86
N PRO A 296 -12.24 -3.47 -11.32
CA PRO A 296 -11.52 -4.65 -10.78
C PRO A 296 -10.47 -5.22 -11.76
N VAL A 297 -10.67 -5.01 -13.06
CA VAL A 297 -9.75 -5.37 -14.16
C VAL A 297 -8.38 -4.69 -14.04
N LEU A 298 -8.28 -3.48 -13.48
CA LEU A 298 -7.01 -2.76 -13.32
C LEU A 298 -6.11 -3.30 -12.22
N ILE A 299 -6.72 -3.71 -11.11
CA ILE A 299 -5.96 -4.38 -10.05
C ILE A 299 -5.39 -5.68 -10.66
N LEU A 300 -6.19 -6.39 -11.46
CA LEU A 300 -5.73 -7.53 -12.24
C LEU A 300 -4.67 -7.15 -13.28
N SER A 301 -4.74 -5.98 -13.92
CA SER A 301 -3.78 -5.55 -14.94
C SER A 301 -2.45 -5.07 -14.35
N VAL A 302 -2.45 -4.50 -13.14
CA VAL A 302 -1.23 -4.13 -12.41
C VAL A 302 -0.55 -5.37 -11.84
N PHE A 303 -1.32 -6.31 -11.29
CA PHE A 303 -0.77 -7.62 -10.94
C PHE A 303 -0.30 -8.36 -12.19
N GLY A 304 -1.08 -8.30 -13.27
CA GLY A 304 -0.73 -8.87 -14.57
C GLY A 304 0.53 -8.25 -15.15
N SER A 305 0.72 -6.93 -15.10
CA SER A 305 1.92 -6.28 -15.61
C SER A 305 3.16 -6.62 -14.77
N VAL A 306 3.04 -6.68 -13.44
CA VAL A 306 4.13 -7.14 -12.56
C VAL A 306 4.49 -8.60 -12.86
N LEU A 307 3.51 -9.45 -13.12
CA LEU A 307 3.69 -10.86 -13.44
C LEU A 307 4.28 -11.05 -14.85
N THR A 308 3.82 -10.28 -15.83
CA THR A 308 4.36 -10.26 -17.20
C THR A 308 5.79 -9.72 -17.22
N TYR A 309 6.11 -8.66 -16.47
CA TYR A 309 7.49 -8.19 -16.33
C TYR A 309 8.38 -9.20 -15.60
N GLY A 310 7.86 -9.85 -14.55
CA GLY A 310 8.56 -10.95 -13.87
C GLY A 310 8.88 -12.10 -14.84
N LEU A 311 7.92 -12.53 -15.65
CA LEU A 311 8.11 -13.57 -16.67
C LEU A 311 9.04 -13.13 -17.80
N LEU A 312 8.99 -11.87 -18.21
CA LEU A 312 9.87 -11.33 -19.24
C LEU A 312 11.34 -11.33 -18.79
N VAL A 313 11.59 -10.94 -17.53
CA VAL A 313 12.92 -11.02 -16.92
C VAL A 313 13.41 -12.46 -16.88
N ILE A 314 12.54 -13.40 -16.51
CA ILE A 314 12.86 -14.84 -16.50
C ILE A 314 13.24 -15.36 -17.89
N ASN A 315 12.49 -14.96 -18.92
CA ASN A 315 12.73 -15.37 -20.31
C ASN A 315 14.06 -14.82 -20.86
N ILE A 316 14.45 -13.62 -20.46
CA ILE A 316 15.74 -13.02 -20.85
C ILE A 316 16.91 -13.74 -20.18
N THR A 317 16.73 -14.26 -18.96
CA THR A 317 17.78 -15.04 -18.26
C THR A 317 17.97 -16.47 -18.77
N GLN A 318 17.11 -16.97 -19.65
CA GLN A 318 17.21 -18.33 -20.21
C GLN A 318 17.96 -18.40 -21.56
N HIS A 319 18.42 -17.26 -22.08
CA HIS A 319 19.23 -17.14 -23.30
C HIS A 319 20.63 -16.63 -22.99
#